data_AF-A0A2D6YNR7-F1
#
_entry.id   AF-A0A2D6YNR7-F1
#
_cell.length_a   1.000
_cell.length_b   1.000
_cell.length_c   1.000
_cell.angle_alpha   90.00
_cell.angle_beta   90.00
_cell.angle_gamma   90.00
#
_symmetry.space_group_name_H-M   'P 1'
#
loop_
_entity.id
_entity.type
_entity.pdbx_description
1 polymer ?
#
loop_
_entity_poly.entity_id
_entity_poly.type
_entity_poly.pdbx_seq_one_letter_code
_entity_poly.pdbx_strand_id
1 'polypeptide(L)'
;MRNLLLLLLFFWPLSATAQFDDPEIPEIIVRVQSALEPSDPRSGEYVRIVVTAQIKKGWKIYSVVPSKEEFAPIASKLEWDAGNWEALGPFYETNPISEPDPVLGMVLSYHKGDCSFYQNFKVP
;
A
#
# COMPACT_ATOMS: atom_id res chain seq x y z
N MET A 1 -30.06 43.88 51.37
CA MET A 1 -29.58 42.64 52.03
C MET A 1 -29.18 41.65 50.95
N ARG A 2 -27.96 41.17 51.07
CA ARG A 2 -27.17 40.41 50.10
C ARG A 2 -27.52 38.92 50.21
N ASN A 3 -28.17 38.34 49.20
CA ASN A 3 -28.25 36.88 49.06
C ASN A 3 -27.49 36.46 47.81
N LEU A 4 -26.22 36.15 48.07
CA LEU A 4 -25.24 35.56 47.18
C LEU A 4 -25.62 34.08 46.97
N LEU A 5 -26.15 33.73 45.80
CA LEU A 5 -26.40 32.33 45.45
C LEU A 5 -25.10 31.77 44.84
N LEU A 6 -24.40 30.93 45.60
CA LEU A 6 -23.15 30.29 45.21
C LEU A 6 -23.35 29.41 43.96
N LEU A 7 -22.58 29.69 42.91
CA LEU A 7 -22.23 28.70 41.88
C LEU A 7 -21.37 27.61 42.54
N LEU A 8 -21.95 26.44 42.80
CA LEU A 8 -21.18 25.21 43.03
C LEU A 8 -20.72 24.68 41.67
N LEU A 9 -19.54 25.14 41.25
CA LEU A 9 -18.78 24.51 40.17
C LEU A 9 -18.32 23.14 40.69
N PHE A 10 -19.00 22.08 40.24
CA PHE A 10 -18.52 20.72 40.36
C PHE A 10 -17.22 20.57 39.55
N PHE A 11 -16.09 20.84 40.21
CA PHE A 11 -14.78 20.35 39.76
C PHE A 11 -14.68 18.86 40.11
N TRP A 12 -15.39 18.03 39.36
CA TRP A 12 -14.97 16.64 39.24
C TRP A 12 -13.79 16.60 38.28
N PRO A 13 -12.61 16.10 38.68
CA PRO A 13 -11.62 15.73 37.70
C PRO A 13 -12.24 14.62 36.86
N LEU A 14 -12.69 14.97 35.64
CA LEU A 14 -12.85 13.96 34.61
C LEU A 14 -11.46 13.40 34.39
N SER A 15 -11.18 12.26 35.03
CA SER A 15 -10.10 11.39 34.61
C SER A 15 -10.46 10.93 33.20
N ALA A 16 -9.99 11.68 32.19
CA ALA A 16 -9.99 11.22 30.83
C ALA A 16 -8.93 10.11 30.73
N THR A 17 -9.37 8.86 30.91
CA THR A 17 -8.57 7.71 30.53
C THR A 17 -8.57 7.64 29.01
N ALA A 18 -7.44 7.96 28.38
CA ALA A 18 -7.22 7.63 26.98
C ALA A 18 -7.11 6.10 26.88
N GLN A 19 -8.17 5.44 26.44
CA GLN A 19 -8.10 4.04 26.02
C GLN A 19 -7.59 4.06 24.57
N PHE A 20 -6.28 3.88 24.42
CA PHE A 20 -5.74 3.48 23.12
C PHE A 20 -6.12 2.02 22.93
N ASP A 21 -7.28 1.77 22.32
CA ASP A 21 -7.53 0.46 21.71
C ASP A 21 -6.55 0.37 20.55
N ASP A 22 -5.38 -0.19 20.81
CA ASP A 22 -4.41 -0.47 19.77
C ASP A 22 -5.10 -1.34 18.72
N PRO A 23 -5.17 -0.89 17.44
CA PRO A 23 -5.85 -1.66 16.42
C PRO A 23 -5.16 -3.01 16.27
N GLU A 24 -5.93 -4.09 16.36
CA GLU A 24 -5.41 -5.44 16.13
C GLU A 24 -4.84 -5.54 14.70
N ILE A 25 -3.51 -5.58 14.59
CA ILE A 25 -2.82 -5.73 13.32
C ILE A 25 -2.92 -7.20 12.89
N PRO A 26 -3.49 -7.51 11.72
CA PRO A 26 -3.51 -8.87 11.21
C PRO A 26 -2.11 -9.44 11.03
N GLU A 27 -1.93 -10.71 11.37
CA GLU A 27 -0.67 -11.42 11.14
C GLU A 27 -0.27 -11.44 9.66
N ILE A 28 -1.25 -11.60 8.76
CA ILE A 28 -1.05 -11.57 7.30
C ILE A 28 -1.88 -10.43 6.70
N ILE A 29 -1.20 -9.43 6.17
CA ILE A 29 -1.79 -8.24 5.54
C ILE A 29 -1.81 -8.31 4.01
N VAL A 30 -0.92 -9.09 3.41
CA VAL A 30 -0.83 -9.28 1.95
C VAL A 30 -0.58 -10.77 1.66
N ARG A 31 -1.39 -11.36 0.78
CA ARG A 31 -1.12 -12.67 0.19
C ARG A 31 -0.67 -12.47 -1.24
N VAL A 32 0.40 -13.15 -1.64
CA VAL A 32 1.01 -12.97 -2.96
C VAL A 32 1.03 -14.31 -3.69
N GLN A 33 0.72 -14.30 -4.97
CA GLN A 33 0.85 -15.42 -5.88
C GLN A 33 1.58 -14.97 -7.14
N SER A 34 2.40 -15.82 -7.72
CA SER A 34 3.10 -15.55 -8.98
C SER A 34 2.74 -16.58 -10.04
N ALA A 35 2.75 -16.14 -11.30
CA ALA A 35 2.54 -16.97 -12.47
C ALA A 35 3.42 -16.49 -13.63
N LEU A 36 3.69 -17.40 -14.57
CA LEU A 36 4.30 -17.10 -15.85
C LEU A 36 3.21 -17.05 -16.93
N GLU A 37 3.30 -16.07 -17.81
CA GLU A 37 2.44 -15.94 -18.99
C GLU A 37 3.31 -15.79 -20.25
N PRO A 38 3.41 -16.82 -21.12
CA PRO A 38 2.84 -18.16 -20.99
C PRO A 38 3.51 -18.99 -19.87
N SER A 39 2.85 -20.05 -19.41
CA SER A 39 3.29 -20.85 -18.25
C SER A 39 4.54 -21.72 -18.50
N ASP A 40 4.88 -21.97 -19.77
CA ASP A 40 6.01 -22.82 -20.19
C ASP A 40 6.75 -22.16 -21.37
N PRO A 41 7.50 -21.07 -21.13
CA PRO A 41 8.17 -20.34 -22.18
C PRO A 41 9.42 -21.07 -22.66
N ARG A 42 9.66 -21.07 -23.96
CA ARG A 42 10.85 -21.70 -24.57
C ARG A 42 11.98 -20.70 -24.77
N SER A 43 13.18 -21.24 -25.01
CA SER A 43 14.34 -20.45 -25.40
C SER A 43 14.02 -19.55 -26.61
N GLY A 44 14.39 -18.28 -26.51
CA GLY A 44 14.11 -17.25 -27.50
C GLY A 44 12.69 -16.65 -27.46
N GLU A 45 11.77 -17.18 -26.66
CA GLU A 45 10.40 -16.65 -26.54
C GLU A 45 10.30 -15.51 -25.52
N TYR A 46 9.15 -14.84 -25.55
CA TYR A 46 8.78 -13.79 -24.59
C TYR A 46 7.87 -14.36 -23.52
N VAL A 47 8.10 -13.94 -22.29
CA VAL A 47 7.30 -14.34 -21.13
C VAL A 47 7.08 -13.14 -20.22
N ARG A 48 5.99 -13.17 -19.47
CA ARG A 48 5.69 -12.23 -18.40
C ARG A 48 5.68 -12.95 -17.06
N ILE A 49 6.37 -12.38 -16.08
CA ILE A 49 6.16 -12.73 -14.68
C ILE A 49 5.02 -11.85 -14.17
N VAL A 50 3.94 -12.45 -13.72
CA VAL A 50 2.80 -11.76 -13.09
C VAL A 50 2.76 -12.11 -11.63
N VAL A 51 2.69 -11.10 -10.77
CA VAL A 51 2.45 -11.24 -9.34
C VAL A 51 1.10 -10.62 -9.01
N THR A 52 0.22 -11.40 -8.40
CA THR A 52 -1.06 -10.93 -7.88
C THR A 52 -0.99 -10.84 -6.37
N ALA A 53 -1.38 -9.70 -5.83
CA ALA A 53 -1.44 -9.42 -4.41
C ALA A 53 -2.89 -9.22 -3.96
N GLN A 54 -3.26 -9.90 -2.88
CA GLN A 54 -4.53 -9.73 -2.18
C GLN A 54 -4.25 -8.96 -0.89
N ILE A 55 -4.63 -7.68 -0.85
CA ILE A 55 -4.33 -6.76 0.24
C ILE A 55 -5.51 -6.68 1.21
N LYS A 56 -5.25 -6.91 2.50
CA LYS A 56 -6.28 -6.86 3.54
C LYS A 56 -6.88 -5.46 3.66
N LYS A 57 -8.18 -5.38 3.92
CA LYS A 57 -8.91 -4.11 4.07
C LYS A 57 -8.20 -3.19 5.07
N GLY A 58 -8.05 -1.92 4.69
CA GLY A 58 -7.36 -0.90 5.49
C GLY A 58 -5.87 -0.78 5.17
N TRP A 59 -5.28 -1.75 4.47
CA TRP A 59 -3.89 -1.73 4.04
C TRP A 59 -3.76 -1.33 2.57
N LYS A 60 -2.59 -0.80 2.21
CA LYS A 60 -2.26 -0.29 0.88
C LYS A 60 -0.84 -0.70 0.50
N ILE A 61 -0.58 -0.88 -0.79
CA ILE A 61 0.77 -0.96 -1.36
C ILE A 61 0.96 0.27 -2.24
N TYR A 62 2.04 1.04 -2.05
CA TYR A 62 2.29 2.20 -2.91
C TYR A 62 2.55 1.79 -4.35
N SER A 63 2.23 2.69 -5.28
CA SER A 63 2.53 2.52 -6.69
C SER A 63 4.03 2.24 -6.90
N VAL A 64 4.35 1.46 -7.93
CA VAL A 64 5.73 1.26 -8.41
C VAL A 64 6.23 2.44 -9.23
N VAL A 65 5.34 3.35 -9.63
CA VAL A 65 5.65 4.58 -10.34
C VAL A 65 5.95 5.68 -9.30
N PRO A 66 7.18 6.23 -9.26
CA PRO A 66 7.51 7.31 -8.35
C PRO A 66 6.65 8.54 -8.58
N SER A 67 6.20 9.15 -7.48
CA SER A 67 5.60 10.48 -7.53
C SER A 67 6.66 11.52 -7.92
N LYS A 68 6.21 12.60 -8.58
CA LYS A 68 7.04 13.77 -8.89
C LYS A 68 7.03 14.81 -7.77
N GLU A 69 6.19 14.63 -6.76
CA GLU A 69 6.07 15.54 -5.62
C GLU A 69 7.25 15.36 -4.67
N GLU A 70 7.73 16.48 -4.13
CA GLU A 70 8.79 16.49 -3.12
C GLU A 70 8.27 15.86 -1.82
N PHE A 71 9.08 15.00 -1.17
CA PHE A 71 8.72 14.26 0.04
C PHE A 71 7.61 13.20 -0.11
N ALA A 72 7.22 12.84 -1.32
CA ALA A 72 6.32 11.72 -1.52
C ALA A 72 6.91 10.41 -0.95
N PRO A 73 6.06 9.49 -0.46
CA PRO A 73 6.51 8.15 -0.07
C PRO A 73 7.31 7.47 -1.18
N ILE A 74 8.32 6.69 -0.79
CA ILE A 74 9.12 5.92 -1.72
C ILE A 74 8.22 4.91 -2.43
N ALA A 75 8.30 4.88 -3.77
CA ALA A 75 7.56 3.92 -4.58
C ALA A 75 7.94 2.47 -4.23
N SER A 76 6.99 1.56 -4.41
CA SER A 76 7.24 0.14 -4.19
C SER A 76 8.26 -0.37 -5.22
N LYS A 77 9.28 -1.07 -4.75
CA LYS A 77 10.26 -1.74 -5.59
C LYS A 77 9.93 -3.22 -5.66
N LEU A 78 9.91 -3.77 -6.87
CA LEU A 78 9.92 -5.21 -7.08
C LEU A 78 11.30 -5.62 -7.60
N GLU A 79 11.71 -6.84 -7.26
CA GLU A 79 12.94 -7.45 -7.72
C GLU A 79 12.62 -8.89 -8.13
N TRP A 80 13.19 -9.33 -9.25
CA TRP A 80 13.05 -10.70 -9.72
C TRP A 80 14.39 -11.40 -9.66
N ASP A 81 14.37 -12.64 -9.19
CA ASP A 81 15.46 -13.59 -9.44
C ASP A 81 15.13 -14.39 -10.71
N ALA A 82 15.34 -13.75 -11.87
CA ALA A 82 14.98 -14.29 -13.18
C ALA A 82 16.17 -14.97 -13.92
N GLY A 83 17.28 -15.23 -13.22
CA GLY A 83 18.48 -15.82 -13.80
C GLY A 83 19.05 -15.00 -14.96
N ASN A 84 19.14 -15.60 -16.15
CA ASN A 84 19.68 -14.99 -17.36
C ASN A 84 18.61 -14.47 -18.33
N TRP A 85 17.35 -14.34 -17.88
CA TRP A 85 16.30 -13.73 -18.68
C TRP A 85 16.52 -12.23 -18.80
N GLU A 86 16.34 -11.69 -20.01
CA GLU A 86 16.49 -10.26 -20.26
C GLU A 86 15.19 -9.54 -19.92
N ALA A 87 15.21 -8.62 -18.96
CA ALA A 87 14.04 -7.81 -18.62
C ALA A 87 13.69 -6.83 -19.74
N LEU A 88 12.40 -6.79 -20.10
CA LEU A 88 11.87 -5.96 -21.17
C LEU A 88 10.94 -4.89 -20.59
N GLY A 89 11.49 -3.68 -20.50
CA GLY A 89 10.78 -2.51 -19.96
C GLY A 89 10.74 -2.45 -18.43
N PRO A 90 10.00 -1.50 -17.86
CA PRO A 90 9.90 -1.33 -16.41
C PRO A 90 8.99 -2.39 -15.78
N PHE A 91 8.82 -2.29 -14.45
CA PHE A 91 7.69 -2.89 -13.77
C PHE A 91 6.41 -2.16 -14.15
N TYR A 92 5.38 -2.94 -14.41
CA TYR A 92 4.03 -2.46 -14.65
C TYR A 92 3.14 -2.86 -13.47
N GLU A 93 2.07 -2.10 -13.31
CA GLU A 93 1.06 -2.32 -12.28
C GLU A 93 -0.33 -2.14 -12.88
N THR A 94 -1.32 -2.77 -12.28
CA THR A 94 -2.72 -2.69 -12.73
C THR A 94 -3.49 -1.68 -11.91
N ASN A 95 -4.08 -0.70 -12.58
CA ASN A 95 -5.07 0.25 -12.04
C ASN A 95 -4.77 0.79 -10.63
N PRO A 96 -3.63 1.49 -10.41
CA PRO A 96 -3.40 2.18 -9.15
C PRO A 96 -4.50 3.22 -8.91
N ILE A 97 -4.84 3.43 -7.64
CA ILE A 97 -5.74 4.50 -7.21
C ILE A 97 -4.88 5.71 -6.88
N SER A 98 -5.18 6.84 -7.51
CA SER A 98 -4.52 8.12 -7.23
C SER A 98 -5.53 9.08 -6.61
N GLU A 99 -5.32 9.46 -5.36
CA GLU A 99 -6.21 10.38 -4.63
C GLU A 99 -5.44 11.26 -3.64
N PRO A 100 -5.98 12.44 -3.27
CA PRO A 100 -5.39 13.27 -2.24
C PRO A 100 -5.39 12.55 -0.88
N ASP A 101 -4.24 12.56 -0.22
CA ASP A 101 -4.09 12.06 1.14
C ASP A 101 -4.19 13.25 2.13
N PRO A 102 -5.15 13.22 3.07
CA PRO A 102 -5.39 14.35 3.98
C PRO A 102 -4.31 14.50 5.06
N VAL A 103 -3.50 13.47 5.31
CA VAL A 103 -2.43 13.50 6.30
C VAL A 103 -1.17 14.10 5.69
N LEU A 104 -0.83 13.68 4.47
CA LEU A 104 0.36 14.15 3.78
C LEU A 104 0.13 15.40 2.92
N GLY A 105 -1.13 15.75 2.64
CA GLY A 105 -1.48 16.93 1.85
C GLY A 105 -1.06 16.84 0.38
N MET A 106 -0.91 15.64 -0.16
CA MET A 106 -0.43 15.36 -1.52
C MET A 106 -1.23 14.25 -2.19
N VAL A 107 -1.11 14.10 -3.51
CA VAL A 107 -1.74 12.98 -4.21
C VAL A 107 -0.87 11.73 -4.04
N LEU A 108 -1.46 10.68 -3.46
CA LEU A 108 -0.81 9.37 -3.34
C LEU A 108 -1.38 8.41 -4.37
N SER A 109 -0.50 7.65 -5.02
CA SER A 109 -0.86 6.55 -5.90
C SER A 109 -0.55 5.21 -5.22
N TYR A 110 -1.55 4.34 -5.11
CA TYR A 110 -1.46 3.10 -4.34
C TYR A 110 -2.48 2.05 -4.79
N HIS A 111 -2.31 0.82 -4.32
CA HIS A 111 -3.19 -0.33 -4.54
C HIS A 111 -3.91 -0.73 -3.26
N LYS A 112 -5.17 -1.17 -3.36
CA LYS A 112 -5.96 -1.74 -2.26
C LYS A 112 -6.82 -2.90 -2.78
N GLY A 113 -7.07 -3.91 -1.95
CA GLY A 113 -7.76 -5.12 -2.40
C GLY A 113 -6.88 -5.96 -3.31
N ASP A 114 -7.44 -6.43 -4.43
CA ASP A 114 -6.71 -7.27 -5.39
C ASP A 114 -6.00 -6.38 -6.43
N CYS A 115 -4.71 -6.61 -6.63
CA CYS A 115 -3.93 -5.94 -7.68
C CYS A 115 -2.88 -6.88 -8.25
N SER A 116 -2.38 -6.54 -9.44
CA SER A 116 -1.30 -7.27 -10.09
C SER A 116 -0.16 -6.34 -10.52
N PHE A 117 1.06 -6.85 -10.38
CA PHE A 117 2.31 -6.28 -10.85
C PHE A 117 2.94 -7.24 -11.85
N TYR A 118 3.61 -6.73 -12.88
CA TYR A 118 4.21 -7.60 -13.87
C TYR A 118 5.41 -6.97 -14.56
N GLN A 119 6.28 -7.82 -15.10
CA GLN A 119 7.34 -7.41 -16.01
C GLN A 119 7.50 -8.46 -17.10
N ASN A 120 7.81 -8.00 -18.31
CA ASN A 120 8.06 -8.88 -19.44
C ASN A 120 9.54 -9.22 -19.53
N PHE A 121 9.85 -10.36 -20.10
CA PHE A 121 11.19 -10.90 -20.25
C PHE A 121 11.35 -11.56 -21.61
N LYS A 122 12.59 -11.62 -22.09
CA LYS A 122 13.01 -12.54 -23.13
C LYS A 122 13.76 -13.70 -22.49
N VAL A 123 13.34 -14.92 -22.83
CA VAL A 123 14.05 -16.13 -22.44
C VAL A 123 15.28 -16.28 -23.35
N PRO A 124 16.47 -16.55 -22.80
CA PRO A 124 17.71 -16.70 -23.56
C PRO A 124 17.63 -17.75 -24.66
#